data_AF-A0A380LL64-F1
#
_entry.id   AF-A0A380LL64-F1
#
_cell.length_a   1.000
_cell.length_b   1.000
_cell.length_c   1.000
_cell.angle_alpha   90.00
_cell.angle_beta   90.00
_cell.angle_gamma   90.00
#
_symmetry.space_group_name_H-M   'P 1'
#
loop_
_entity.id
_entity.type
_entity.pdbx_description
1 polymer ?
#
loop_
_entity_poly.entity_id
_entity_poly.type
_entity_poly.pdbx_seq_one_letter_code
_entity_poly.pdbx_strand_id
1 'polypeptide(L)'
;MLSMHKVRGHLKTINQHKAKVTQLCFRCHLYKQGILHDLSKYTWTELKTGFTYFQGFRSPIDAQKEDIGYSLSWLHHKGRNKHHWEYWLDNGPNGVHPVKMPVNYVIEMFCDRVAASMIYQKDQYTNHSALDYYMQGRNRIMIHPDTDRLILFLLQYLANHGLDDTIDFIVHRVRKEGYSILEDKTGSSSKQN
;
A
#
# COMPACT_ATOMS: atom_id res chain seq x y z
N MET A 1 11.77 -26.43 -14.82
CA MET A 1 11.88 -25.37 -15.85
C MET A 1 10.93 -24.24 -15.52
N LEU A 2 11.34 -22.97 -15.72
CA LEU A 2 10.43 -21.83 -15.56
C LEU A 2 9.30 -21.91 -16.58
N SER A 3 8.06 -21.76 -16.14
CA SER A 3 6.91 -21.66 -17.05
C SER A 3 6.87 -20.28 -17.70
N MET A 4 6.93 -20.22 -19.03
CA MET A 4 6.82 -18.96 -19.79
C MET A 4 5.49 -18.23 -19.53
N HIS A 5 4.42 -18.97 -19.25
CA HIS A 5 3.14 -18.40 -18.84
C HIS A 5 3.26 -17.65 -17.51
N LYS A 6 3.93 -18.26 -16.51
CA LYS A 6 4.16 -17.62 -15.20
C LYS A 6 5.01 -16.36 -15.33
N VAL A 7 6.07 -16.41 -16.12
CA VAL A 7 6.96 -15.25 -16.37
C VAL A 7 6.18 -14.09 -16.99
N ARG A 8 5.48 -14.34 -18.11
CA ARG A 8 4.72 -13.31 -18.82
C ARG A 8 3.58 -12.75 -17.96
N GLY A 9 2.86 -13.62 -17.26
CA GLY A 9 1.79 -13.23 -16.35
C GLY A 9 2.29 -12.33 -15.22
N HIS A 10 3.38 -12.73 -14.54
CA HIS A 10 3.94 -11.95 -13.45
C HIS A 10 4.40 -10.56 -13.90
N LEU A 11 5.18 -10.49 -15.00
CA LEU A 11 5.66 -9.22 -15.55
C LEU A 11 4.50 -8.30 -15.96
N LYS A 12 3.45 -8.87 -16.58
CA LYS A 12 2.24 -8.12 -16.92
C LYS A 12 1.59 -7.53 -15.66
N THR A 13 1.39 -8.32 -14.62
CA THR A 13 0.76 -7.87 -13.36
C THR A 13 1.57 -6.76 -12.68
N ILE A 14 2.88 -6.92 -12.51
CA ILE A 14 3.70 -5.88 -11.83
C ILE A 14 3.78 -4.59 -12.66
N ASN A 15 3.84 -4.68 -13.99
CA ASN A 15 3.86 -3.50 -14.86
C ASN A 15 2.52 -2.75 -14.82
N GLN A 16 1.39 -3.48 -14.85
CA GLN A 16 0.06 -2.87 -14.74
C GLN A 16 -0.15 -2.20 -13.37
N HIS A 17 0.28 -2.87 -12.29
CA HIS A 17 0.24 -2.32 -10.94
C HIS A 17 1.07 -1.04 -10.84
N LYS A 18 2.36 -1.11 -11.23
CA LYS A 18 3.25 0.04 -11.23
C LYS A 18 2.68 1.21 -12.01
N ALA A 19 2.20 0.99 -13.23
CA ALA A 19 1.62 2.05 -14.06
C ALA A 19 0.40 2.70 -13.40
N LYS A 20 -0.49 1.91 -12.79
CA LYS A 20 -1.66 2.44 -12.08
C LYS A 20 -1.25 3.23 -10.82
N VAL A 21 -0.29 2.76 -10.04
CA VAL A 21 0.23 3.51 -8.88
C VAL A 21 0.90 4.80 -9.34
N THR A 22 1.72 4.77 -10.39
CA THR A 22 2.31 5.98 -10.97
C THR A 22 1.23 6.99 -11.36
N GLN A 23 0.16 6.55 -12.05
CA GLN A 23 -0.97 7.41 -12.41
C GLN A 23 -1.61 8.06 -11.17
N LEU A 24 -1.94 7.28 -10.14
CA LEU A 24 -2.56 7.79 -8.93
C LEU A 24 -1.64 8.73 -8.15
N CYS A 25 -0.36 8.37 -7.98
CA CYS A 25 0.61 9.25 -7.34
C CYS A 25 0.76 10.57 -8.10
N PHE A 26 0.71 10.57 -9.43
CA PHE A 26 0.80 11.80 -10.23
C PHE A 26 -0.43 12.69 -10.02
N ARG A 27 -1.62 12.09 -9.97
CA ARG A 27 -2.86 12.80 -9.62
C ARG A 27 -2.79 13.41 -8.21
N CYS A 28 -2.08 12.76 -7.29
CA CYS A 28 -1.79 13.29 -5.95
C CYS A 28 -0.56 14.21 -5.89
N HIS A 29 0.03 14.63 -7.02
CA HIS A 29 1.25 15.46 -7.09
C HIS A 29 2.48 14.85 -6.37
N LEU A 30 2.59 13.52 -6.34
CA LEU A 30 3.70 12.74 -5.79
C LEU A 30 4.52 12.08 -6.92
N TYR A 31 5.05 12.90 -7.82
CA TYR A 31 5.76 12.42 -9.02
C TYR A 31 6.94 11.51 -8.69
N LYS A 32 7.76 11.87 -7.69
CA LYS A 32 8.90 11.05 -7.27
C LYS A 32 8.47 9.67 -6.78
N GLN A 33 7.43 9.60 -5.95
CA GLN A 33 6.89 8.34 -5.45
C GLN A 33 6.36 7.50 -6.60
N GLY A 34 5.56 8.08 -7.51
CA GLY A 34 5.03 7.35 -8.66
C GLY A 34 6.12 6.75 -9.57
N ILE A 35 7.20 7.48 -9.82
CA ILE A 35 8.33 7.00 -10.64
C ILE A 35 9.09 5.86 -9.93
N LEU A 36 9.38 6.04 -8.64
CA LEU A 36 10.22 5.11 -7.87
C LEU A 36 9.46 3.93 -7.27
N HIS A 37 8.13 3.97 -7.29
CA HIS A 37 7.28 2.93 -6.75
C HIS A 37 7.67 1.55 -7.27
N ASP A 38 7.93 0.64 -6.34
CA ASP A 38 8.15 -0.79 -6.58
C ASP A 38 9.25 -1.15 -7.59
N LEU A 39 10.25 -0.28 -7.79
CA LEU A 39 11.38 -0.63 -8.66
C LEU A 39 12.16 -1.86 -8.18
N SER A 40 12.07 -2.20 -6.89
CA SER A 40 12.64 -3.42 -6.32
C SER A 40 12.04 -4.72 -6.91
N LYS A 41 10.79 -4.69 -7.43
CA LYS A 41 10.12 -5.83 -8.10
C LYS A 41 10.87 -6.33 -9.33
N TYR A 42 11.70 -5.49 -9.94
CA TYR A 42 12.48 -5.81 -11.13
C TYR A 42 13.87 -6.40 -10.81
N THR A 43 14.19 -6.58 -9.52
CA THR A 43 15.40 -7.27 -9.10
C THR A 43 15.25 -8.79 -9.21
N TRP A 44 16.35 -9.49 -9.40
CA TRP A 44 16.34 -10.96 -9.49
C TRP A 44 15.73 -11.64 -8.24
N THR A 45 15.98 -11.09 -7.06
CA THR A 45 15.46 -11.59 -5.78
C THR A 45 13.93 -11.69 -5.78
N GLU A 46 13.25 -10.69 -6.34
CA GLU A 46 11.78 -10.64 -6.41
C GLU A 46 11.25 -11.37 -7.64
N LEU A 47 11.86 -11.17 -8.81
CA LEU A 47 11.45 -11.82 -10.06
C LEU A 47 11.52 -13.35 -9.96
N LYS A 48 12.54 -13.91 -9.30
CA LYS A 48 12.66 -15.37 -9.09
C LYS A 48 11.43 -15.93 -8.36
N THR A 49 10.96 -15.24 -7.32
CA THR A 49 9.75 -15.65 -6.58
C THR A 49 8.52 -15.50 -7.47
N GLY A 50 8.36 -14.37 -8.15
CA GLY A 50 7.28 -14.15 -9.08
C GLY A 50 7.18 -15.23 -10.16
N PHE A 51 8.29 -15.56 -10.81
CA PHE A 51 8.32 -16.57 -11.87
C PHE A 51 8.05 -17.99 -11.39
N THR A 52 8.33 -18.28 -10.12
CA THR A 52 8.12 -19.60 -9.53
C THR A 52 6.67 -19.76 -9.06
N TYR A 53 6.15 -18.77 -8.34
CA TYR A 53 4.88 -18.85 -7.60
C TYR A 53 3.71 -18.11 -8.24
N PHE A 54 3.85 -17.53 -9.44
CA PHE A 54 2.73 -16.86 -10.10
C PHE A 54 1.55 -17.80 -10.36
N GLN A 55 0.36 -17.35 -9.92
CA GLN A 55 -0.92 -18.06 -10.07
C GLN A 55 -1.98 -17.21 -10.80
N GLY A 56 -1.81 -15.89 -10.91
CA GLY A 56 -2.69 -15.00 -11.66
C GLY A 56 -3.87 -14.38 -10.90
N PHE A 57 -4.20 -14.88 -9.70
CA PHE A 57 -5.31 -14.36 -8.89
C PHE A 57 -4.89 -13.82 -7.51
N ARG A 58 -3.63 -14.03 -7.11
CA ARG A 58 -3.08 -13.52 -5.84
C ARG A 58 -1.56 -13.32 -5.92
N SER A 59 -0.98 -12.76 -4.86
CA SER A 59 0.44 -12.46 -4.78
C SER A 59 1.32 -13.73 -4.76
N PRO A 60 2.36 -13.82 -5.62
CA PRO A 60 3.35 -14.91 -5.55
C PRO A 60 4.08 -14.99 -4.20
N ILE A 61 4.15 -13.87 -3.47
CA ILE A 61 4.75 -13.81 -2.13
C ILE A 61 3.99 -14.70 -1.14
N ASP A 62 2.66 -14.71 -1.18
CA ASP A 62 1.86 -15.47 -0.21
C ASP A 62 1.93 -16.96 -0.49
N ALA A 63 1.96 -17.35 -1.77
CA ALA A 63 2.23 -18.71 -2.17
C ALA A 63 3.62 -19.20 -1.71
N GLN A 64 4.64 -18.34 -1.76
CA GLN A 64 5.96 -18.70 -1.22
C GLN A 64 5.93 -18.84 0.31
N LYS A 65 5.22 -17.96 1.03
CA LYS A 65 5.09 -18.09 2.50
C LYS A 65 4.40 -19.40 2.90
N GLU A 66 3.42 -19.85 2.14
CA GLU A 66 2.75 -21.13 2.38
C GLU A 66 3.64 -22.34 2.12
N ASP A 67 4.50 -22.28 1.10
CA ASP A 67 5.40 -23.37 0.73
C ASP A 67 6.58 -23.51 1.71
N ILE A 68 7.23 -22.41 2.09
CA ILE A 68 8.50 -22.45 2.85
C ILE A 68 8.47 -21.67 4.17
N GLY A 69 7.32 -21.14 4.59
CA GLY A 69 7.14 -20.41 5.86
C GLY A 69 7.54 -18.93 5.84
N TYR A 70 8.15 -18.43 4.76
CA TYR A 70 8.50 -17.02 4.59
C TYR A 70 8.62 -16.65 3.11
N SER A 71 8.82 -15.36 2.81
CA SER A 71 9.15 -14.93 1.45
C SER A 71 10.38 -14.03 1.43
N LEU A 72 11.48 -14.50 0.82
CA LEU A 72 12.67 -13.68 0.60
C LEU A 72 12.36 -12.45 -0.25
N SER A 73 11.48 -12.60 -1.25
CA SER A 73 11.03 -11.45 -2.05
C SER A 73 10.29 -10.42 -1.20
N TRP A 74 9.45 -10.83 -0.24
CA TRP A 74 8.78 -9.89 0.66
C TRP A 74 9.75 -9.16 1.59
N LEU A 75 10.71 -9.89 2.16
CA LEU A 75 11.76 -9.28 3.01
C LEU A 75 12.56 -8.23 2.24
N HIS A 76 12.94 -8.54 1.00
CA HIS A 76 13.65 -7.61 0.12
C HIS A 76 12.81 -6.39 -0.26
N HIS A 77 11.54 -6.63 -0.59
CA HIS A 77 10.57 -5.66 -1.07
C HIS A 77 10.20 -4.62 -0.01
N LYS A 78 9.70 -5.07 1.14
CA LYS A 78 9.29 -4.19 2.23
C LYS A 78 10.47 -3.38 2.79
N GLY A 79 11.70 -3.90 2.69
CA GLY A 79 12.93 -3.20 3.08
C GLY A 79 13.44 -2.16 2.06
N ARG A 80 12.82 -2.04 0.88
CA ARG A 80 13.23 -1.09 -0.18
C ARG A 80 12.15 -0.11 -0.59
N ASN A 81 10.87 -0.45 -0.42
CA ASN A 81 9.78 0.47 -0.75
C ASN A 81 9.18 1.05 0.52
N LYS A 82 9.35 2.36 0.68
CA LYS A 82 9.00 3.12 1.89
C LYS A 82 7.50 3.29 2.13
N HIS A 83 6.65 2.93 1.17
CA HIS A 83 5.20 2.95 1.39
C HIS A 83 4.71 1.73 2.17
N HIS A 84 5.54 0.69 2.36
CA HIS A 84 5.22 -0.38 3.31
C HIS A 84 5.50 0.06 4.74
N TRP A 85 4.53 -0.14 5.62
CA TRP A 85 4.68 0.20 7.04
C TRP A 85 5.81 -0.60 7.70
N GLU A 86 6.11 -1.82 7.20
CA GLU A 86 7.23 -2.64 7.68
C GLU A 86 8.60 -2.03 7.44
N TYR A 87 8.74 -1.09 6.49
CA TYR A 87 9.97 -0.31 6.30
C TYR A 87 10.28 0.55 7.53
N TRP A 88 9.22 0.97 8.24
CA TRP A 88 9.28 1.91 9.37
C TRP A 88 9.21 1.20 10.72
N LEU A 89 9.71 -0.04 10.77
CA LEU A 89 9.97 -0.74 12.01
C LEU A 89 11.43 -0.52 12.41
N ASP A 90 11.66 -0.10 13.64
CA ASP A 90 13.01 0.15 14.16
C ASP A 90 13.27 -0.65 15.44
N ASN A 91 14.55 -0.87 15.74
CA ASN A 91 14.98 -1.52 16.97
C ASN A 91 15.11 -0.48 18.09
N GLY A 92 14.52 -0.76 19.25
CA GLY A 92 14.67 0.04 20.45
C GLY A 92 15.03 -0.81 21.67
N PRO A 93 15.23 -0.19 22.85
CA PRO A 93 15.57 -0.90 24.08
C PRO A 93 14.57 -2.00 24.47
N ASN A 94 13.30 -1.86 24.09
CA ASN A 94 12.22 -2.79 24.39
C ASN A 94 11.86 -3.69 23.18
N GLY A 95 12.75 -3.80 22.20
CA GLY A 95 12.54 -4.57 20.97
C GLY A 95 12.06 -3.73 19.79
N VAL A 96 11.48 -4.40 18.79
CA VAL A 96 11.02 -3.78 17.55
C VAL A 96 9.78 -2.92 17.81
N HIS A 97 9.77 -1.69 17.31
CA HIS A 97 8.64 -0.76 17.45
C HIS A 97 8.37 -0.01 16.13
N PRO A 98 7.12 0.43 15.90
CA PRO A 98 6.80 1.19 14.70
C PRO A 98 7.15 2.67 14.85
N VAL A 99 7.67 3.25 13.78
CA VAL A 99 7.99 4.67 13.64
C VAL A 99 6.96 5.36 12.74
N LYS A 100 6.62 6.60 13.06
CA LYS A 100 5.65 7.39 12.28
C LYS A 100 6.14 7.60 10.84
N MET A 101 5.33 7.19 9.87
CA MET A 101 5.65 7.35 8.45
C MET A 101 5.56 8.83 8.03
N PRO A 102 6.45 9.33 7.15
CA PRO A 102 6.23 10.58 6.44
C PRO A 102 4.96 10.54 5.58
N VAL A 103 4.20 11.63 5.57
CA VAL A 103 2.86 11.72 4.94
C VAL A 103 2.86 11.30 3.47
N ASN A 104 3.90 11.67 2.71
CA ASN A 104 4.03 11.31 1.30
C ASN A 104 4.06 9.79 1.08
N TYR A 105 4.62 9.00 2.01
CA TYR A 105 4.62 7.53 1.92
C TYR A 105 3.31 6.91 2.40
N VAL A 106 2.55 7.60 3.27
CA VAL A 106 1.18 7.19 3.60
C VAL A 106 0.25 7.39 2.40
N ILE A 107 0.39 8.49 1.67
CA ILE A 107 -0.34 8.72 0.43
C ILE A 107 0.09 7.72 -0.66
N GLU A 108 1.38 7.40 -0.77
CA GLU A 108 1.85 6.33 -1.69
C GLU A 108 1.24 4.97 -1.29
N MET A 109 1.17 4.64 0.00
CA MET A 109 0.51 3.42 0.51
C MET A 109 -0.99 3.39 0.17
N PHE A 110 -1.67 4.53 0.24
CA PHE A 110 -3.05 4.67 -0.23
C PHE A 110 -3.16 4.36 -1.73
N CYS A 111 -2.32 4.98 -2.56
CA CYS A 111 -2.31 4.76 -4.01
C CYS A 111 -2.04 3.29 -4.36
N ASP A 112 -1.07 2.66 -3.69
CA ASP A 112 -0.72 1.25 -3.83
C ASP A 112 -1.92 0.32 -3.56
N ARG A 113 -2.59 0.50 -2.42
CA ARG A 113 -3.74 -0.34 -2.04
C ARG A 113 -4.92 -0.18 -2.98
N VAL A 114 -5.19 1.04 -3.43
CA VAL A 114 -6.25 1.31 -4.41
C VAL A 114 -5.92 0.65 -5.74
N ALA A 115 -4.69 0.82 -6.24
CA ALA A 115 -4.25 0.22 -7.50
C ALA A 115 -4.28 -1.31 -7.44
N ALA A 116 -3.76 -1.92 -6.37
CA ALA A 116 -3.78 -3.37 -6.18
C ALA A 116 -5.22 -3.89 -6.20
N SER A 117 -6.13 -3.22 -5.49
CA SER A 117 -7.55 -3.58 -5.46
C SER A 117 -8.17 -3.54 -6.85
N MET A 118 -7.91 -2.49 -7.64
CA MET A 118 -8.38 -2.38 -9.03
C MET A 118 -7.84 -3.52 -9.91
N ILE A 119 -6.54 -3.83 -9.81
CA ILE A 119 -5.89 -4.85 -10.65
C ILE A 119 -6.40 -6.26 -10.35
N TYR A 120 -6.55 -6.62 -9.07
CA TYR A 120 -6.97 -7.96 -8.68
C TYR A 120 -8.48 -8.18 -8.79
N GLN A 121 -9.30 -7.18 -8.44
CA GLN A 121 -10.76 -7.32 -8.40
C GLN A 121 -11.44 -6.98 -9.74
N LYS A 122 -10.79 -6.19 -10.61
CA LYS A 122 -11.31 -5.83 -11.95
C LYS A 122 -12.74 -5.28 -11.86
N ASP A 123 -13.70 -5.92 -12.52
CA ASP A 123 -15.11 -5.52 -12.55
C ASP A 123 -15.80 -5.63 -11.17
N GLN A 124 -15.19 -6.32 -10.21
CA GLN A 124 -15.67 -6.40 -8.82
C GLN A 124 -15.12 -5.28 -7.93
N TYR A 125 -14.24 -4.42 -8.45
CA TYR A 125 -13.69 -3.30 -7.70
C TYR A 125 -14.79 -2.31 -7.31
N THR A 126 -14.76 -1.88 -6.05
CA THR A 126 -15.54 -0.75 -5.54
C THR A 126 -14.63 0.19 -4.75
N ASN A 127 -15.10 1.39 -4.45
CA ASN A 127 -14.35 2.32 -3.59
C ASN A 127 -14.12 1.77 -2.16
N HIS A 128 -14.86 0.73 -1.74
CA HIS A 128 -14.65 0.05 -0.46
C HIS A 128 -13.52 -0.98 -0.49
N SER A 129 -13.16 -1.51 -1.66
CA SER A 129 -12.24 -2.66 -1.79
C SER A 129 -10.91 -2.50 -1.05
N ALA A 130 -10.31 -1.31 -1.10
CA ALA A 130 -9.04 -1.04 -0.44
C ALA A 130 -9.19 -0.89 1.09
N LEU A 131 -10.33 -0.36 1.56
CA LEU A 131 -10.67 -0.28 2.98
C LEU A 131 -10.92 -1.68 3.55
N ASP A 132 -11.71 -2.50 2.87
CA ASP A 132 -12.03 -3.87 3.29
C ASP A 132 -10.77 -4.71 3.44
N TYR A 133 -9.88 -4.65 2.43
CA TYR A 133 -8.59 -5.33 2.48
C TYR A 133 -7.72 -4.86 3.66
N TYR A 134 -7.70 -3.55 3.94
CA TYR A 134 -6.97 -3.02 5.08
C TYR A 134 -7.55 -3.52 6.41
N MET A 135 -8.87 -3.46 6.58
CA MET A 135 -9.55 -3.88 7.82
C MET A 135 -9.36 -5.37 8.12
N GLN A 136 -9.35 -6.24 7.11
CA GLN A 136 -9.06 -7.67 7.28
C GLN A 136 -7.66 -7.94 7.86
N GLY A 137 -6.68 -7.07 7.60
CA GLY A 137 -5.29 -7.21 8.04
C GLY A 137 -4.92 -6.36 9.25
N ARG A 138 -5.70 -5.32 9.57
CA ARG A 138 -5.31 -4.24 10.48
C ARG A 138 -4.96 -4.68 11.90
N ASN A 139 -5.60 -5.73 12.41
CA ASN A 139 -5.30 -6.27 13.75
C ASN A 139 -4.02 -7.12 13.81
N ARG A 140 -3.38 -7.39 12.68
CA ARG A 140 -2.17 -8.24 12.56
C ARG A 140 -0.90 -7.46 12.19
N ILE A 141 -0.97 -6.13 12.14
CA ILE A 141 0.14 -5.27 11.73
C ILE A 141 0.71 -4.46 12.90
N MET A 142 2.01 -4.16 12.82
CA MET A 142 2.71 -3.29 13.77
C MET A 142 2.96 -1.94 13.08
N ILE A 143 2.01 -1.02 13.18
CA ILE A 143 2.04 0.28 12.51
C ILE A 143 1.91 1.41 13.55
N HIS A 144 2.54 2.56 13.29
CA HIS A 144 2.48 3.68 14.22
C HIS A 144 1.03 4.19 14.31
N PRO A 145 0.48 4.49 15.51
CA PRO A 145 -0.93 4.88 15.68
C PRO A 145 -1.38 6.04 14.79
N ASP A 146 -0.58 7.10 14.66
CA ASP A 146 -0.93 8.22 13.77
C ASP A 146 -0.96 7.81 12.29
N THR A 147 -0.02 6.96 11.87
CA THR A 147 0.05 6.45 10.50
C THR A 147 -1.17 5.58 10.20
N ASP A 148 -1.56 4.71 11.12
CA ASP A 148 -2.77 3.89 11.07
C ASP A 148 -4.04 4.75 10.96
N ARG A 149 -4.15 5.79 11.80
CA ARG A 149 -5.26 6.76 11.72
C ARG A 149 -5.32 7.46 10.38
N LEU A 150 -4.18 7.91 9.83
CA LEU A 150 -4.14 8.62 8.55
C LEU A 150 -4.52 7.71 7.38
N ILE A 151 -3.95 6.51 7.27
CA ILE A 151 -4.31 5.61 6.17
C ILE A 151 -5.77 5.15 6.28
N LEU A 152 -6.26 4.85 7.49
CA LEU A 152 -7.66 4.50 7.70
C LEU A 152 -8.57 5.63 7.25
N PHE A 153 -8.27 6.86 7.65
CA PHE A 153 -9.03 8.04 7.24
C PHE A 153 -9.11 8.16 5.72
N LEU A 154 -7.99 8.02 5.01
CA LEU A 154 -7.96 8.16 3.54
C LEU A 154 -8.79 7.06 2.86
N LEU A 155 -8.71 5.83 3.35
CA LEU A 155 -9.47 4.70 2.81
C LEU A 155 -10.98 4.83 3.11
N GLN A 156 -11.35 5.34 4.29
CA GLN A 156 -12.74 5.67 4.62
C GLN A 156 -13.26 6.83 3.76
N TYR A 157 -12.45 7.86 3.52
CA TYR A 157 -12.82 8.97 2.65
C TYR A 157 -13.06 8.49 1.22
N LEU A 158 -12.19 7.60 0.70
CA LEU A 158 -12.41 6.93 -0.58
C LEU A 158 -13.72 6.16 -0.62
N ALA A 159 -13.99 5.34 0.39
CA ALA A 159 -15.21 4.54 0.46
C ALA A 159 -16.48 5.41 0.42
N ASN A 160 -16.47 6.58 1.06
CA ASN A 160 -17.63 7.47 1.20
C ASN A 160 -17.80 8.48 0.06
N HIS A 161 -16.71 8.98 -0.52
CA HIS A 161 -16.72 10.10 -1.47
C HIS A 161 -16.22 9.72 -2.87
N GLY A 162 -15.57 8.57 -3.00
CA GLY A 162 -14.98 8.14 -4.26
C GLY A 162 -13.61 8.76 -4.55
N LEU A 163 -12.99 8.26 -5.63
CA LEU A 163 -11.57 8.47 -5.87
C LEU A 163 -11.21 9.92 -6.22
N ASP A 164 -12.05 10.60 -7.00
CA ASP A 164 -11.75 11.95 -7.48
C ASP A 164 -11.80 12.97 -6.33
N ASP A 165 -12.83 12.91 -5.50
CA ASP A 165 -12.95 13.73 -4.29
C ASP A 165 -11.82 13.42 -3.29
N THR A 166 -11.43 12.15 -3.16
CA THR A 166 -10.31 11.77 -2.27
C THR A 166 -8.99 12.35 -2.76
N ILE A 167 -8.74 12.32 -4.07
CA ILE A 167 -7.54 12.89 -4.67
C ILE A 167 -7.52 14.41 -4.48
N ASP A 168 -8.65 15.09 -4.70
CA ASP A 168 -8.77 16.52 -4.46
C ASP A 168 -8.46 16.88 -3.00
N PHE A 169 -9.06 16.13 -2.06
CA PHE A 169 -8.79 16.28 -0.63
C PHE A 169 -7.31 16.04 -0.30
N ILE A 170 -6.68 15.01 -0.87
CA ILE A 170 -5.24 14.75 -0.68
C ILE A 170 -4.39 15.93 -1.14
N VAL A 171 -4.66 16.45 -2.35
CA VAL A 171 -3.90 17.53 -2.97
C VAL A 171 -4.02 18.84 -2.20
N HIS A 172 -5.25 19.19 -1.78
CA HIS A 172 -5.53 20.50 -1.20
C HIS A 172 -5.38 20.56 0.31
N ARG A 173 -5.59 19.44 1.03
CA ARG A 173 -5.52 19.36 2.50
C ARG A 173 -4.34 18.51 2.96
N VAL A 174 -4.37 17.20 2.71
CA VAL A 174 -3.46 16.22 3.33
C VAL A 174 -1.99 16.51 3.05
N ARG A 175 -1.63 16.92 1.82
CA ARG A 175 -0.24 17.26 1.48
C ARG A 175 0.28 18.52 2.17
N LYS A 176 -0.59 19.44 2.55
CA LYS A 176 -0.22 20.72 3.19
C LYS A 176 -0.21 20.61 4.70
N GLU A 177 -1.23 19.96 5.25
CA GLU A 177 -1.49 19.87 6.70
C GLU A 177 -0.91 18.58 7.31
N GLY A 178 -0.76 17.53 6.52
CA GLY A 178 -0.20 16.27 6.99
C GLY A 178 -1.05 15.61 8.06
N TYR A 179 -0.45 15.34 9.23
CA TYR A 179 -1.14 14.68 10.33
C TYR A 179 -2.11 15.60 11.10
N SER A 180 -2.00 16.93 10.98
CA SER A 180 -2.89 17.85 11.71
C SER A 180 -4.36 17.73 11.29
N ILE A 181 -4.64 17.19 10.09
CA ILE A 181 -6.02 16.91 9.63
C ILE A 181 -6.78 15.96 10.59
N LEU A 182 -6.05 15.19 11.40
CA LEU A 182 -6.61 14.24 12.34
C LEU A 182 -7.02 14.89 13.67
N GLU A 183 -6.51 16.09 13.95
CA GLU A 183 -6.80 16.85 15.17
C GLU A 183 -8.13 17.61 15.03
N ASP A 184 -8.39 18.18 13.84
CA ASP A 184 -9.64 18.88 13.48
C ASP A 184 -10.90 18.03 13.75
N LYS A 185 -10.79 16.70 13.66
CA LYS A 185 -11.91 15.77 13.91
C LYS A 185 -12.09 15.38 15.37
N THR A 186 -11.05 15.50 16.20
CA THR A 186 -11.17 15.22 17.65
C THR A 186 -11.87 16.34 18.41
N GLY A 187 -11.88 17.57 17.86
CA GLY A 187 -12.63 18.70 18.42
C GLY A 187 -14.14 18.70 18.15
N SER A 188 -14.63 17.81 17.26
CA SER A 188 -16.07 17.74 16.89
C SER A 188 -16.84 16.61 17.61
N SER A 189 -16.15 15.74 18.36
CA SER A 189 -16.76 14.62 19.10
C SER A 189 -16.76 14.78 20.62
N SER A 190 -16.43 15.96 21.16
CA SER A 190 -16.54 16.29 22.60
C SER A 190 -17.75 17.17 22.95
N LYS A 191 -18.72 17.30 22.03
CA LYS A 191 -20.04 17.88 22.31
C LYS A 191 -21.13 16.93 21.83
N GLN A 192 -21.32 15.82 22.52
CA GLN A 192 -22.63 15.17 22.68
C GLN A 192 -22.54 14.14 23.81
N ASN A 193 -23.24 14.49 24.89
CA ASN A 193 -23.55 13.77 26.14
C ASN A 193 -22.43 13.62 27.16
#